data_AF-A0A8H4EZZ5-F1
#
_entry.id   AF-A0A8H4EZZ5-F1
#
_cell.length_a   1.000
_cell.length_b   1.000
_cell.length_c   1.000
_cell.angle_alpha   90.00
_cell.angle_beta   90.00
_cell.angle_gamma   90.00
#
_symmetry.space_group_name_H-M   'P 1'
#
loop_
_entity.id
_entity.type
_entity.pdbx_description
1 polymer ?
#
loop_
_entity_poly.entity_id
_entity_poly.type
_entity_poly.pdbx_seq_one_letter_code
_entity_poly.pdbx_strand_id
1 'polypeptide(L)'
;MAIKLAALLLLVYSQLVLSFKQGDSIPIYYNKVFSLQNQLSYSYQSLGFVCPTTFSRKKSLLVFDQDLRGDRLVESNYKINFLENQDCKLLCKQSWSVEDAIQVEELISNDYMVEW
;
A
#
# COMPACT_ATOMS: atom_id res chain seq x y z
N MET A 1 9.30 -42.94 4.58
CA MET A 1 8.86 -41.86 3.66
C MET A 1 8.15 -40.73 4.40
N ALA A 2 7.19 -41.02 5.29
CA ALA A 2 6.43 -40.03 6.05
C ALA A 2 7.27 -39.06 6.93
N ILE A 3 8.33 -39.55 7.59
CA ILE A 3 9.19 -38.73 8.46
C ILE A 3 9.94 -37.65 7.68
N LYS A 4 10.43 -37.99 6.46
CA LYS A 4 11.08 -37.02 5.58
C LYS A 4 10.11 -35.96 5.06
N LEU A 5 8.85 -36.36 4.79
CA LEU A 5 7.80 -35.43 4.39
C LEU A 5 7.43 -34.46 5.53
N ALA A 6 7.27 -34.97 6.75
CA ALA A 6 6.98 -34.15 7.93
C ALA A 6 8.12 -33.16 8.25
N ALA A 7 9.37 -33.61 8.14
CA ALA A 7 10.54 -32.73 8.31
C ALA A 7 10.63 -31.66 7.22
N LEU A 8 10.31 -32.00 5.97
CA LEU A 8 10.26 -31.05 4.86
C LEU A 8 9.14 -30.01 5.06
N LEU A 9 7.96 -30.45 5.50
CA LEU A 9 6.83 -29.58 5.81
C LEU A 9 7.15 -28.62 6.97
N LEU A 10 7.82 -29.10 8.03
CA LEU A 10 8.27 -28.26 9.15
C LEU A 10 9.34 -27.23 8.72
N LEU A 11 10.26 -27.61 7.83
CA LEU A 11 11.25 -26.68 7.27
C LEU A 11 10.63 -25.63 6.33
N VAL A 12 9.59 -26.01 5.57
CA VAL A 12 8.83 -25.06 4.75
C VAL A 12 8.01 -24.11 5.63
N TYR A 13 7.42 -24.61 6.72
CA TYR A 13 6.71 -23.78 7.70
C TYR A 13 7.62 -22.80 8.44
N SER A 14 8.86 -23.19 8.77
CA SER A 14 9.81 -22.29 9.43
C SER A 14 10.31 -21.17 8.52
N GLN A 15 10.38 -21.41 7.21
CA GLN A 15 10.69 -20.39 6.19
C GLN A 15 9.48 -19.49 5.86
N LEU A 16 8.27 -19.85 6.29
CA LEU A 16 7.07 -19.06 6.05
C LEU A 16 6.95 -17.84 6.99
N VAL A 17 7.76 -17.79 8.06
CA VAL A 17 7.80 -16.65 8.97
C VAL A 17 8.71 -15.58 8.38
N LEU A 18 8.11 -14.56 7.76
CA LEU A 18 8.84 -13.36 7.38
C LEU A 18 9.38 -12.71 8.66
N SER A 19 10.70 -12.74 8.84
CA SER A 19 11.38 -12.12 9.97
C SER A 19 12.21 -10.95 9.47
N PHE A 20 12.07 -9.80 10.13
CA PHE A 20 12.87 -8.61 9.86
C PHE A 20 14.03 -8.56 10.86
N LYS A 21 15.22 -8.25 10.36
CA LYS A 21 16.41 -7.92 11.14
C LYS A 21 16.54 -6.41 11.24
N GLN A 22 17.30 -5.95 12.23
CA GLN A 22 17.62 -4.53 12.35
C GLN A 22 18.18 -3.99 11.03
N GLY A 23 17.64 -2.87 10.56
CA GLY A 23 18.02 -2.23 9.30
C GLY A 23 17.28 -2.77 8.06
N ASP A 24 16.49 -3.84 8.18
CA ASP A 24 15.71 -4.33 7.04
C ASP A 24 14.65 -3.30 6.63
N SER A 25 14.54 -3.04 5.32
CA SER A 25 13.51 -2.16 4.77
C SER A 25 12.13 -2.79 4.90
N ILE A 26 11.19 -2.05 5.48
CA ILE A 26 9.79 -2.46 5.62
C ILE A 26 9.00 -1.82 4.48
N PRO A 27 8.44 -2.61 3.55
CA PRO A 27 7.62 -2.06 2.48
C PRO A 27 6.29 -1.57 3.07
N ILE A 28 5.96 -0.32 2.81
CA ILE A 28 4.69 0.29 3.20
C ILE A 28 3.85 0.43 1.95
N TYR A 29 2.63 -0.10 2.01
CA TYR A 29 1.67 0.01 0.92
C TYR A 29 0.59 1.03 1.27
N TYR A 30 -0.05 1.57 0.25
CA TYR A 30 -1.33 2.26 0.37
C TYR A 30 -2.28 1.70 -0.67
N ASN A 31 -3.59 1.85 -0.45
CA ASN A 31 -4.60 1.22 -1.28
C ASN A 31 -5.41 2.26 -2.09
N LYS A 32 -6.57 2.64 -1.57
CA LYS A 32 -7.61 3.39 -2.29
C LYS A 32 -8.23 4.44 -1.39
N VAL A 33 -8.97 5.35 -2.02
CA VAL A 33 -9.97 6.16 -1.31
C VAL A 33 -11.35 5.58 -1.57
N PHE A 34 -12.16 5.48 -0.52
CA PHE A 34 -13.49 4.90 -0.58
C PHE A 34 -14.46 5.71 0.28
N SER A 35 -15.76 5.63 -0.02
CA SER A 35 -16.81 6.23 0.79
C SER A 35 -17.83 5.16 1.14
N LEU A 36 -18.46 5.25 2.31
CA LEU A 36 -19.57 4.37 2.66
C LEU A 36 -20.89 4.81 2.00
N GLN A 37 -20.93 6.04 1.48
CA GLN A 37 -22.10 6.62 0.82
C GLN A 37 -22.08 6.40 -0.68
N ASN A 38 -20.89 6.21 -1.26
CA ASN A 38 -20.68 6.05 -2.70
C ASN A 38 -20.04 4.70 -3.02
N GLN A 39 -20.50 4.05 -4.09
CA GLN A 39 -19.99 2.72 -4.49
C GLN A 39 -18.64 2.78 -5.23
N LEU A 40 -18.24 3.96 -5.70
CA LEU A 40 -17.02 4.15 -6.47
C LEU A 40 -15.83 4.46 -5.56
N SER A 41 -14.75 3.69 -5.72
CA SER A 41 -13.46 3.95 -5.09
C SER A 41 -12.44 4.39 -6.14
N TYR A 42 -11.45 5.17 -5.71
CA TYR A 42 -10.37 5.65 -6.56
C TYR A 42 -9.03 5.15 -6.04
N SER A 43 -8.07 4.94 -6.93
CA SER A 43 -6.70 4.66 -6.50
C SER A 43 -6.15 5.86 -5.74
N TYR A 44 -5.53 5.64 -4.57
CA TYR A 44 -4.87 6.73 -3.86
C TYR A 44 -3.75 7.36 -4.71
N GLN A 45 -3.07 6.55 -5.52
CA GLN A 45 -2.04 7.00 -6.45
C GLN A 45 -2.57 7.92 -7.58
N SER A 46 -3.84 7.80 -7.95
CA SER A 46 -4.39 8.57 -9.09
C SER A 46 -4.80 9.99 -8.73
N LEU A 47 -4.74 10.38 -7.45
CA LEU A 47 -5.11 11.70 -6.97
C LEU A 47 -3.97 12.69 -7.22
N GLY A 48 -4.22 13.76 -7.96
CA GLY A 48 -3.18 14.71 -8.42
C GLY A 48 -2.49 15.48 -7.28
N PHE A 49 -3.16 15.59 -6.13
CA PHE A 49 -2.64 16.23 -4.92
C PHE A 49 -1.76 15.32 -4.04
N VAL A 50 -1.60 14.05 -4.39
CA VAL A 50 -0.79 13.07 -3.64
C VAL A 50 0.63 12.98 -4.22
N CYS A 51 1.63 12.70 -3.37
CA CYS A 51 3.00 12.45 -3.81
C CYS A 51 3.06 11.28 -4.82
N PRO A 52 3.65 11.47 -6.01
CA PRO A 52 3.81 10.38 -6.97
C PRO A 52 4.76 9.33 -6.40
N THR A 53 4.37 8.06 -6.48
CA THR A 53 5.25 6.92 -6.18
C THR A 53 6.11 6.57 -7.38
N THR A 54 7.32 6.08 -7.13
CA THR A 54 8.17 5.50 -8.18
C THR A 54 7.80 4.06 -8.50
N PHE A 55 6.96 3.44 -7.66
CA PHE A 55 6.59 2.04 -7.79
C PHE A 55 5.33 1.90 -8.63
N SER A 56 5.45 1.11 -9.69
CA SER A 56 4.29 0.62 -10.43
C SER A 56 3.71 -0.58 -9.70
N ARG A 57 2.37 -0.67 -9.70
CA ARG A 57 1.67 -1.85 -9.21
C ARG A 57 2.19 -3.12 -9.90
N LYS A 58 2.56 -4.12 -9.10
CA LYS A 58 2.94 -5.45 -9.59
C LYS A 58 1.73 -6.12 -10.24
N LYS A 59 1.87 -6.58 -11.48
CA LYS A 59 0.84 -7.38 -12.15
C LYS A 59 1.10 -8.86 -11.86
N SER A 60 0.16 -9.53 -11.18
CA SER A 60 0.21 -10.99 -10.99
C SER A 60 -1.20 -11.57 -10.91
N LEU A 61 -1.34 -12.89 -11.08
CA LEU A 61 -2.64 -13.57 -10.96
C LEU A 61 -3.29 -13.38 -9.57
N LEU A 62 -2.47 -13.20 -8.52
CA LEU A 62 -2.89 -12.90 -7.15
C LEU A 62 -3.40 -11.46 -6.96
N VAL A 63 -3.39 -10.64 -8.02
CA VAL A 63 -3.88 -9.26 -8.00
C VAL A 63 -5.26 -9.17 -8.68
N PHE A 64 -5.72 -10.22 -9.35
CA PHE A 64 -7.01 -10.20 -10.04
C PHE A 64 -8.18 -10.10 -9.05
N ASP A 65 -8.15 -10.87 -7.96
CA ASP A 65 -9.17 -10.81 -6.92
C ASP A 65 -9.18 -9.44 -6.21
N GLN A 66 -8.00 -8.84 -6.03
CA GLN A 66 -7.83 -7.48 -5.52
C GLN A 66 -8.47 -6.47 -6.48
N ASP A 67 -8.23 -6.62 -7.79
CA ASP A 67 -8.79 -5.73 -8.79
C ASP A 67 -10.32 -5.74 -8.80
N LEU A 68 -10.92 -6.94 -8.68
CA LEU A 68 -12.37 -7.13 -8.58
C LEU A 68 -12.99 -6.47 -7.34
N ARG A 69 -12.27 -6.44 -6.21
CA ARG A 69 -12.70 -5.73 -4.98
C ARG A 69 -12.43 -4.22 -5.03
N GLY A 70 -11.86 -3.73 -6.12
CA GLY A 70 -11.47 -2.33 -6.25
C GLY A 70 -10.18 -1.99 -5.50
N ASP A 71 -9.42 -2.97 -5.02
CA ASP A 71 -8.17 -2.71 -4.31
C ASP A 71 -7.13 -2.14 -5.28
N ARG A 72 -6.60 -1.00 -4.85
CA ARG A 72 -5.52 -0.05 -5.20
C ARG A 72 -4.08 -0.30 -4.72
N LEU A 73 -3.75 -1.40 -4.03
CA LEU A 73 -2.43 -1.63 -3.40
C LEU A 73 -1.22 -1.24 -4.29
N VAL A 74 -0.46 -0.25 -3.82
CA VAL A 74 0.80 0.23 -4.39
C VAL A 74 1.80 0.53 -3.29
N GLU A 75 3.07 0.22 -3.54
CA GLU A 75 4.16 0.49 -2.61
C GLU A 75 4.46 2.00 -2.57
N SER A 76 4.59 2.52 -1.36
CA SER A 76 4.87 3.93 -1.11
C SER A 76 6.37 4.22 -1.19
N ASN A 77 6.71 5.51 -1.31
CA ASN A 77 8.10 5.97 -1.26
C ASN A 77 8.64 6.11 0.19
N TYR A 78 7.87 5.73 1.21
CA TYR A 78 8.34 5.78 2.60
C TYR A 78 9.49 4.80 2.79
N LYS A 79 10.58 5.29 3.39
CA LYS A 79 11.77 4.50 3.72
C LYS A 79 11.83 4.25 5.22
N ILE A 80 11.17 3.19 5.65
CA ILE A 80 11.13 2.76 7.04
C ILE A 80 11.99 1.51 7.17
N ASN A 81 12.92 1.52 8.12
CA ASN A 81 13.78 0.40 8.41
C ASN A 81 13.43 -0.17 9.79
N PHE A 82 13.48 -1.49 9.93
CA PHE A 82 13.14 -2.17 11.16
C PHE A 82 14.13 -1.83 12.27
N LEU A 83 13.61 -1.51 13.46
CA LEU A 83 14.38 -1.09 14.65
C LEU A 83 15.27 0.15 14.44
N GLU A 84 14.90 1.01 13.50
CA GLU A 84 15.55 2.31 13.29
C GLU A 84 14.53 3.45 13.49
N ASN A 85 14.77 4.29 14.50
CA ASN A 85 13.95 5.48 14.71
C ASN A 85 14.32 6.55 13.68
N GLN A 86 13.33 7.09 12.98
CA GLN A 86 13.47 8.24 12.10
C GLN A 86 12.39 9.26 12.45
N ASP A 87 12.81 10.46 12.83
CA ASP A 87 11.90 11.56 13.10
C ASP A 87 11.58 12.33 11.81
N CYS A 88 10.31 12.70 11.64
CA CYS A 88 9.75 13.60 10.63
C CYS A 88 10.60 13.80 9.36
N LYS A 89 10.50 12.85 8.43
CA LYS A 89 11.14 12.96 7.11
C LYS A 89 10.15 13.45 6.07
N LEU A 90 10.52 14.50 5.34
CA LEU A 90 9.73 14.97 4.21
C LEU A 90 9.73 13.92 3.10
N LEU A 91 8.54 13.43 2.72
CA LEU A 91 8.38 12.46 1.63
C LEU A 91 8.56 13.13 0.27
N CYS A 92 7.79 14.18 0.01
CA CYS A 92 7.86 14.98 -1.21
C CYS A 92 7.31 16.39 -0.98
N LYS A 93 7.50 17.28 -1.95
CA LYS A 93 6.72 18.53 -2.08
C LYS A 93 5.81 18.38 -3.28
N GLN A 94 4.49 18.43 -3.07
CA GLN A 94 3.49 18.38 -4.12
C GLN A 94 2.81 19.74 -4.23
N SER A 95 2.80 20.32 -5.42
CA SER A 95 2.03 21.53 -5.72
C SER A 95 0.65 21.13 -6.21
N TRP A 96 -0.39 21.82 -5.76
CA TRP A 96 -1.77 21.53 -6.15
C TRP A 96 -2.23 22.51 -7.23
N SER A 97 -2.94 22.01 -8.24
CA SER A 97 -3.70 22.84 -9.17
C SER A 97 -5.04 23.29 -8.56
N VAL A 98 -5.78 24.11 -9.29
CA VAL A 98 -7.15 24.47 -8.89
C VAL A 98 -8.06 23.24 -8.99
N GLU A 99 -7.85 22.42 -10.02
CA GLU A 99 -8.60 21.17 -10.23
C GLU A 99 -8.35 20.16 -9.10
N ASP A 100 -7.11 20.07 -8.60
CA ASP A 100 -6.78 19.25 -7.43
C ASP A 100 -7.54 19.71 -6.19
N ALA A 101 -7.60 21.02 -5.94
CA ALA A 101 -8.31 21.57 -4.80
C ALA A 101 -9.82 21.29 -4.86
N ILE A 102 -10.44 21.43 -6.04
CA ILE A 102 -11.85 21.07 -6.28
C ILE A 102 -12.06 19.58 -6.02
N GLN A 103 -11.17 18.72 -6.52
CA GLN A 103 -11.27 17.28 -6.30
C GLN A 103 -11.18 16.92 -4.81
N VAL A 104 -10.31 17.58 -4.04
CA VAL A 104 -10.23 17.38 -2.58
C VAL A 104 -11.53 17.79 -1.90
N GLU A 105 -12.10 18.94 -2.27
CA GLU A 105 -13.38 19.41 -1.72
C GLU A 105 -14.51 18.42 -2.01
N GLU A 106 -14.60 17.89 -3.23
CA GLU A 106 -15.57 16.88 -3.62
C GLU A 106 -15.42 15.59 -2.80
N LEU A 107 -14.18 15.09 -2.65
CA LEU A 107 -13.91 13.88 -1.88
C LEU A 107 -14.31 14.05 -0.41
N ILE A 108 -13.96 15.18 0.22
CA ILE A 108 -14.34 15.48 1.60
C ILE A 108 -15.86 15.59 1.74
N SER A 109 -16.52 16.32 0.83
CA SER A 109 -17.98 16.52 0.87
C SER A 109 -18.78 15.23 0.68
N ASN A 110 -18.19 14.23 0.06
CA ASN A 110 -18.79 12.91 -0.19
C ASN A 110 -18.29 11.83 0.79
N ASP A 111 -17.70 12.23 1.92
CA ASP A 111 -17.22 11.36 2.99
C ASP A 111 -16.26 10.25 2.51
N TYR A 112 -15.35 10.60 1.60
CA TYR A 112 -14.27 9.71 1.21
C TYR A 112 -13.20 9.61 2.31
N MET A 113 -12.76 8.38 2.59
CA MET A 113 -11.72 8.01 3.53
C MET A 113 -10.57 7.33 2.79
N VAL A 114 -9.36 7.46 3.34
CA VAL A 114 -8.17 6.78 2.83
C VAL A 114 -8.01 5.42 3.50
N GLU A 115 -7.86 4.39 2.67
CA GLU A 115 -7.41 3.06 3.08
C GLU A 115 -5.89 2.96 2.86
N TRP A 116 -5.15 2.96 3.96
CA TRP A 116 -3.69 2.80 4.00
C TRP A 116 -3.32 1.33 4.12
#